data_AF-A0A269PR93-F1
#
_entry.id   AF-A0A269PR93-F1
#
_cell.length_a   1.000
_cell.length_b   1.000
_cell.length_c   1.000
_cell.angle_alpha   90.00
_cell.angle_beta   90.00
_cell.angle_gamma   90.00
#
_symmetry.space_group_name_H-M   'P 1'
#
loop_
_entity.id
_entity.type
_entity.pdbx_description
1 polymer ?
#
loop_
_entity_poly.entity_id
_entity_poly.type
_entity_poly.pdbx_seq_one_letter_code
_entity_poly.pdbx_strand_id
1 'polypeptide(L)'
;MGLGWQIYTKNDKLIAQHLGSITGFKSLLITYPETKRAIIILANAKNVPRWQIAEVINAIIDNEEYALPSSEQGKYKAYILLSCAALLFILVWLIPKITRRKNP
;
A
#
# COMPACT_ATOMS: atom_id res chain seq x y z
N MET A 1 1.20 -6.75 -26.09
CA MET A 1 2.22 -7.34 -25.19
C MET A 1 3.29 -7.99 -26.04
N GLY A 2 4.53 -8.08 -25.55
CA GLY A 2 5.64 -8.77 -26.23
C GLY A 2 6.69 -9.23 -25.23
N LEU A 3 7.11 -10.50 -25.32
CA LEU A 3 8.13 -11.11 -24.43
C LEU A 3 7.86 -10.91 -22.92
N GLY A 4 6.59 -10.99 -22.50
CA GLY A 4 6.16 -10.75 -21.13
C GLY A 4 5.90 -9.28 -20.78
N TRP A 5 6.29 -8.33 -21.62
CA TRP A 5 6.09 -6.91 -21.36
C TRP A 5 4.77 -6.37 -21.90
N GLN A 6 4.18 -5.44 -21.15
CA GLN A 6 3.19 -4.52 -21.68
C GLN A 6 3.93 -3.32 -22.28
N ILE A 7 3.81 -3.15 -23.59
CA ILE A 7 4.46 -2.07 -24.36
C ILE A 7 3.36 -1.21 -24.97
N TYR A 8 3.44 0.10 -24.78
CA TYR A 8 2.47 1.08 -25.26
C TYR A 8 3.08 2.48 -25.30
N THR A 9 2.45 3.38 -26.05
CA THR A 9 2.80 4.80 -26.09
C THR A 9 1.81 5.59 -25.24
N LYS A 10 2.29 6.54 -24.44
CA LYS A 10 1.48 7.48 -23.66
C LYS A 10 2.14 8.86 -23.70
N ASN A 11 1.40 9.90 -24.07
CA ASN A 11 1.90 11.27 -24.23
C ASN A 11 3.17 11.31 -25.11
N ASP A 12 3.12 10.61 -26.25
CA ASP A 12 4.22 10.44 -27.21
C ASP A 12 5.50 9.78 -26.65
N LYS A 13 5.44 9.22 -25.44
CA LYS A 13 6.55 8.48 -24.84
C LYS A 13 6.31 6.97 -24.94
N LEU A 14 7.31 6.24 -25.43
CA LEU A 14 7.29 4.77 -25.40
C LEU A 14 7.51 4.27 -23.98
N ILE A 15 6.60 3.41 -23.51
CA ILE A 15 6.65 2.79 -22.19
C ILE A 15 6.65 1.27 -22.35
N ALA A 16 7.59 0.61 -21.67
CA ALA A 16 7.54 -0.84 -21.46
C ALA A 16 7.45 -1.13 -19.96
N GLN A 17 6.48 -1.95 -19.56
CA GLN A 17 6.22 -2.25 -18.15
C GLN A 17 5.83 -3.70 -17.89
N HIS A 18 6.02 -4.14 -16.65
CA HIS A 18 5.54 -5.41 -16.14
C HIS A 18 5.09 -5.29 -14.68
N LEU A 19 3.96 -5.93 -14.37
CA LEU A 19 3.43 -6.05 -13.01
C LEU A 19 3.77 -7.41 -12.43
N GLY A 20 4.27 -7.48 -11.20
CA GLY A 20 4.35 -8.73 -10.44
C GLY A 20 3.42 -8.70 -9.23
N SER A 21 2.81 -9.82 -8.91
CA SER A 21 1.91 -9.93 -7.77
C SER A 21 1.83 -11.38 -7.29
N ILE A 22 2.23 -11.59 -6.05
CA ILE A 22 1.93 -12.80 -5.29
C ILE A 22 1.30 -12.40 -3.95
N THR A 23 0.75 -13.35 -3.18
CA THR A 23 0.15 -13.03 -1.89
C THR A 23 1.17 -12.36 -0.98
N GLY A 24 0.85 -11.15 -0.49
CA GLY A 24 1.74 -10.37 0.38
C GLY A 24 2.85 -9.60 -0.32
N PHE A 25 3.07 -9.77 -1.64
CA PHE A 25 4.11 -9.04 -2.36
C PHE A 25 3.60 -8.45 -3.67
N LYS A 26 4.10 -7.26 -4.00
CA LYS A 26 3.73 -6.51 -5.19
C LYS A 26 5.00 -5.92 -5.82
N SER A 27 5.11 -5.99 -7.14
CA SER A 27 6.19 -5.33 -7.88
C SER A 27 5.70 -4.60 -9.12
N LEU A 28 6.42 -3.57 -9.53
CA LEU A 28 6.18 -2.83 -10.76
C LEU A 28 7.52 -2.44 -11.35
N LEU A 29 7.72 -2.77 -12.62
CA LEU A 29 8.87 -2.38 -13.42
C LEU A 29 8.36 -1.56 -14.59
N ILE A 30 8.87 -0.34 -14.76
CA ILE A 30 8.55 0.56 -15.87
C ILE A 30 9.85 1.09 -16.45
N THR A 31 9.97 1.09 -17.77
CA THR A 31 11.08 1.71 -18.49
C THR A 31 10.56 2.76 -19.48
N TYR A 32 11.35 3.83 -19.61
CA TYR A 32 11.17 4.95 -20.53
C TYR A 32 12.46 5.04 -21.38
N PRO A 33 12.53 4.30 -22.51
CA PRO A 33 13.78 4.16 -23.27
C PRO A 33 14.33 5.50 -23.78
N GLU A 34 13.45 6.40 -24.24
CA GLU A 34 13.81 7.71 -24.78
C GLU A 34 14.56 8.58 -23.76
N THR A 35 14.10 8.56 -22.51
CA THR A 35 14.73 9.31 -21.41
C THR A 35 15.78 8.49 -20.65
N LYS A 36 16.10 7.28 -21.13
CA LYS A 36 17.03 6.33 -20.48
C LYS A 36 16.71 6.10 -19.00
N ARG A 37 15.43 6.06 -18.65
CA ARG A 37 14.93 5.98 -17.26
C ARG A 37 14.27 4.63 -17.01
N ALA A 38 14.44 4.09 -15.81
CA ALA A 38 13.69 2.95 -15.32
C ALA A 38 13.26 3.19 -13.86
N ILE A 39 12.06 2.70 -13.53
CA ILE A 39 11.52 2.72 -12.16
C ILE A 39 11.22 1.28 -11.78
N ILE A 40 11.75 0.86 -10.62
CA ILE A 40 11.51 -0.46 -10.03
C ILE A 40 10.91 -0.26 -8.65
N ILE A 41 9.73 -0.83 -8.42
CA ILE A 41 9.05 -0.81 -7.13
C ILE A 41 8.89 -2.25 -6.68
N LEU A 42 9.39 -2.55 -5.48
CA LEU A 42 9.24 -3.83 -4.80
C LEU A 42 8.63 -3.58 -3.43
N ALA A 43 7.58 -4.33 -3.09
CA ALA A 43 6.90 -4.15 -1.81
C ALA A 43 6.43 -5.48 -1.23
N ASN A 44 6.60 -5.62 0.09
CA ASN A 44 6.16 -6.74 0.92
C ASN A 44 4.80 -6.46 1.58
N ALA A 45 3.87 -5.89 0.82
CA ALA A 45 2.52 -5.66 1.30
C ALA A 45 1.48 -5.94 0.23
N LYS A 46 0.30 -6.40 0.69
CA LYS A 46 -0.83 -6.77 -0.19
C LYS A 46 -1.38 -5.55 -0.94
N ASN A 47 -1.53 -4.42 -0.26
CA ASN A 47 -2.10 -3.20 -0.83
C ASN A 47 -1.00 -2.13 -0.89
N VAL A 48 -0.56 -1.82 -2.10
CA VAL A 48 0.49 -0.84 -2.37
C VAL A 48 0.09 -0.02 -3.58
N PRO A 49 0.03 1.32 -3.48
CA PRO A 49 -0.30 2.22 -4.58
C PRO A 49 0.88 2.38 -5.55
N ARG A 50 1.35 1.26 -6.15
CA ARG A 50 2.57 1.21 -6.97
C ARG A 50 2.55 2.19 -8.14
N TRP A 51 1.39 2.37 -8.76
CA TRP A 51 1.22 3.30 -9.88
C TRP A 51 1.40 4.75 -9.42
N GLN A 52 0.73 5.14 -8.34
CA GLN A 52 0.87 6.48 -7.80
C GLN A 52 2.30 6.75 -7.29
N ILE A 53 2.96 5.74 -6.72
CA ILE A 53 4.40 5.84 -6.36
C ILE A 53 5.24 6.11 -7.61
N ALA A 54 5.01 5.38 -8.72
CA ALA A 54 5.76 5.60 -9.95
C ALA A 54 5.47 6.97 -10.59
N GLU A 55 4.22 7.44 -10.54
CA GLU A 55 3.83 8.78 -11.01
C GLU A 55 4.55 9.87 -10.21
N VAL A 56 4.56 9.76 -8.89
CA VAL A 56 5.26 10.71 -8.01
C VAL A 56 6.76 10.68 -8.22
N ILE A 57 7.37 9.51 -8.40
CA ILE A 57 8.80 9.42 -8.73
C ILE A 57 9.10 10.16 -10.04
N ASN A 58 8.28 9.97 -11.08
CA ASN A 58 8.47 10.71 -12.33
C ASN A 58 8.32 12.21 -12.13
N ALA A 59 7.28 12.66 -11.44
CA ALA A 59 7.07 14.08 -11.15
C ALA A 59 8.25 14.69 -10.39
N ILE A 60 8.80 13.99 -9.39
CA ILE A 60 10.01 14.43 -8.68
C ILE A 60 11.20 14.57 -9.63
N ILE A 61 11.45 13.57 -10.48
CA ILE A 61 12.59 13.60 -11.41
C ILE A 61 12.41 14.69 -12.47
N ASP A 62 11.18 14.90 -12.94
CA ASP A 62 10.82 15.90 -13.95
C ASP A 62 10.62 17.31 -13.33
N ASN A 63 10.81 17.44 -12.01
CA ASN A 63 10.66 18.67 -11.23
C ASN A 63 9.25 19.31 -11.38
N GLU A 64 8.24 18.45 -11.43
CA GLU A 64 6.81 18.78 -11.49
C GLU A 64 6.19 18.73 -10.08
N GLU A 65 5.05 19.40 -9.90
CA GLU A 65 4.28 19.32 -8.65
C GLU A 65 3.70 17.91 -8.45
N TYR A 66 3.69 17.43 -7.20
CA TYR A 66 3.21 16.09 -6.88
C TYR A 66 2.50 16.02 -5.53
N ALA A 67 1.60 15.04 -5.39
CA ALA A 67 0.96 14.68 -4.14
C ALA A 67 1.38 13.28 -3.71
N LEU A 68 1.82 13.11 -2.47
CA LEU A 68 2.20 11.80 -1.95
C LEU A 68 0.98 10.85 -1.89
N PRO A 69 1.14 9.57 -2.29
CA PRO A 69 0.03 8.63 -2.28
C PRO A 69 -0.37 8.29 -0.84
N SER A 70 -1.66 8.29 -0.56
CA SER A 70 -2.18 7.83 0.72
C SER A 70 -1.95 6.33 0.90
N SER A 71 -1.46 5.92 2.06
CA SER A 71 -1.32 4.50 2.42
C SER A 71 -2.34 4.12 3.48
N GLU A 72 -3.06 3.02 3.25
CA GLU A 72 -3.84 2.34 4.29
C GLU A 72 -2.93 1.64 5.32
N GLN A 73 -1.65 1.44 4.99
CA GLN A 73 -0.67 0.83 5.88
C GLN A 73 -0.38 1.80 7.03
N GLY A 74 -0.79 1.41 8.23
CA GLY A 74 -0.73 2.22 9.45
C GLY A 74 -2.08 2.36 10.15
N LYS A 75 -3.20 2.35 9.40
CA LYS A 75 -4.56 2.43 9.98
C LYS A 75 -4.94 1.19 10.79
N TYR A 76 -4.38 0.02 10.44
CA TYR A 76 -4.57 -1.22 11.20
C TYR A 76 -4.09 -1.10 12.65
N LYS A 77 -3.08 -0.26 12.96
CA LYS A 77 -2.65 -0.02 14.33
C LYS A 77 -3.76 0.65 15.14
N ALA A 78 -4.45 1.63 14.55
CA ALA A 78 -5.59 2.29 15.19
C ALA A 78 -6.76 1.32 15.41
N TYR A 79 -7.08 0.47 14.43
CA TYR A 79 -8.10 -0.56 14.60
C TYR A 79 -7.75 -1.58 15.68
N ILE A 80 -6.49 -2.01 15.78
CA ILE A 80 -6.02 -2.93 16.83
C ILE A 80 -6.15 -2.25 18.21
N LEU A 81 -5.70 -1.00 18.35
CA LEU A 81 -5.82 -0.25 19.59
C LEU A 81 -7.27 -0.07 20.03
N LEU A 82 -8.16 0.31 19.12
CA LEU A 82 -9.61 0.42 19.38
C LEU A 82 -10.22 -0.92 19.80
N SER A 83 -9.86 -2.01 19.12
CA SER A 83 -10.33 -3.36 19.44
C SER A 83 -9.86 -3.81 20.84
N CYS A 84 -8.59 -3.59 21.17
CA CYS A 84 -8.05 -3.87 22.50
C CYS A 84 -8.74 -3.04 23.59
N ALA A 85 -8.96 -1.74 23.35
CA ALA A 85 -9.67 -0.88 24.29
C ALA A 85 -11.11 -1.34 24.54
N ALA A 86 -11.83 -1.73 23.47
CA ALA A 86 -13.18 -2.27 23.58
C ALA A 86 -13.24 -3.57 24.40
N LEU A 87 -12.30 -4.49 24.16
CA LEU A 87 -12.19 -5.75 24.92
C LEU A 87 -11.89 -5.50 26.40
N LEU A 88 -10.98 -4.58 26.71
CA LEU A 88 -10.68 -4.18 28.10
C LEU A 88 -11.92 -3.58 28.77
N PHE A 89 -12.68 -2.75 28.06
CA PHE A 89 -13.90 -2.16 28.61
C PHE A 89 -14.96 -3.22 28.92
N ILE A 90 -15.14 -4.20 28.03
CA ILE A 90 -16.04 -5.34 28.23
C ILE A 90 -15.61 -6.16 29.45
N LEU A 91 -14.32 -6.44 29.60
CA LEU A 91 -13.78 -7.19 30.74
C LEU A 91 -14.00 -6.43 32.06
N VAL A 92 -13.68 -5.13 32.11
CA VAL A 92 -13.90 -4.27 33.29
C VAL A 92 -15.37 -4.21 33.67
N TRP A 93 -16.29 -4.26 32.71
CA TRP A 93 -17.73 -4.27 32.98
C TRP A 93 -18.26 -5.64 33.45
N LEU A 94 -17.74 -6.74 32.90
CA LEU A 94 -18.18 -8.09 33.21
C LEU A 94 -17.62 -8.61 34.54
N ILE A 95 -16.36 -8.33 34.87
CA ILE A 95 -15.69 -8.84 36.08
C ILE A 95 -16.47 -8.51 37.36
N PRO A 96 -16.91 -7.26 37.62
CA PRO A 96 -17.70 -6.91 38.80
C PRO A 96 -19.07 -7.61 38.85
N LYS A 97 -19.70 -7.84 37.69
CA LYS A 97 -20.98 -8.55 37.62
C LYS A 97 -20.84 -10.03 37.94
N ILE A 98 -19.73 -10.65 37.54
CA ILE A 98 -19.43 -12.05 37.83
C ILE A 98 -19.04 -12.22 39.29
N THR A 99 -18.22 -11.33 39.86
CA THR A 99 -17.82 -11.40 41.27
C THR A 99 -18.98 -11.14 42.22
N ARG A 100 -19.86 -10.17 41.92
CA ARG A 100 -21.10 -9.94 42.71
C ARG A 100 -22.09 -11.11 42.66
N ARG A 101 -22.06 -11.96 41.63
CA ARG A 101 -22.89 -13.17 41.55
C ARG A 101 -22.36 -14.34 42.38
N LYS A 102 -21.07 -14.33 42.76
CA LYS A 102 -20.40 -15.42 43.48
C LYS A 102 -20.27 -15.21 45.00
N ASN A 103 -20.50 -13.99 45.48
CA ASN A 103 -20.60 -13.71 46.92
C ASN A 103 -22.09 -13.63 47.31
N PRO A 104 -22.66 -14.68 47.93
CA PRO A 104 -23.98 -14.61 48.55
C PRO A 104 -23.98 -13.69 49.78
#